data_AF-A0A8T5PXL0-F1
#
_entry.id   AF-A0A8T5PXL0-F1
#
_cell.length_a   1.000
_cell.length_b   1.000
_cell.length_c   1.000
_cell.angle_alpha   90.00
_cell.angle_beta   90.00
_cell.angle_gamma   90.00
#
_symmetry.space_group_name_H-M   'P 1'
#
loop_
_entity.id
_entity.type
_entity.pdbx_description
1 polymer ?
#
loop_
_entity_poly.entity_id
_entity_poly.type
_entity_poly.pdbx_seq_one_letter_code
_entity_poly.pdbx_strand_id
1 'polypeptide(L)'
;MPLFEDMLSSEESLFKNEQALDFAFQPKPMKYREEQQRYMAGCIKPLFNERNGKNLFIYGIPGIGKTLACSQLIDELEETTEDIIPLYINCWHKNTSFKVYLELCALLGYRLTQNKKGDELFRIIKDILNRKSCVFVFDEIDKVEDFDFLYSILEGVYRKSVFLITNYKDWLNNLEERIRSRLMIDQMEFRPYSYKETEGILRQRISYAFAPDVLEEDAFSLILKKTVDIEDIRAGLSMLRNAGLNAESRSRRKVILEDAKSALDKLDEYNLESSDSLGEDPKFILNIIKKNSGVRMGDLFKIYKEKEGTMSYRSFFRNVNKLAKDRFVGLEKKEGGAEGTTTIVKYLKVKKLSDF
;
A
#
# COMPACT_ATOMS: atom_id res chain seq x y z
N MET A 1 -26.74 14.61 -33.32
CA MET A 1 -27.01 13.42 -32.49
C MET A 1 -26.70 13.78 -31.05
N PRO A 2 -27.61 13.51 -30.10
CA PRO A 2 -27.35 13.76 -28.69
C PRO A 2 -26.21 12.84 -28.22
N LEU A 3 -25.24 13.39 -27.48
CA LEU A 3 -24.03 12.70 -27.03
C LEU A 3 -24.29 11.53 -26.04
N PHE A 4 -25.55 11.33 -25.65
CA PHE A 4 -25.94 10.50 -24.50
C PHE A 4 -27.02 9.45 -24.85
N GLU A 5 -27.45 9.33 -26.11
CA GLU A 5 -28.40 8.27 -26.52
C GLU A 5 -27.74 6.89 -26.66
N ASP A 6 -26.40 6.81 -26.80
CA ASP A 6 -25.64 5.56 -26.89
C ASP A 6 -25.16 5.01 -25.53
N MET A 7 -25.45 5.70 -24.42
CA MET A 7 -25.18 5.15 -23.10
C MET A 7 -26.27 4.14 -22.74
N LEU A 8 -25.87 2.86 -22.68
CA LEU A 8 -26.71 1.74 -22.24
C LEU A 8 -27.63 2.19 -21.11
N SER A 9 -28.93 2.00 -21.29
CA SER A 9 -29.92 2.25 -20.24
C SER A 9 -29.51 1.52 -18.96
N SER A 10 -29.85 2.04 -17.78
CA SER A 10 -29.45 1.50 -16.46
C SER A 10 -29.81 0.02 -16.23
N GLU A 11 -30.59 -0.61 -17.12
CA GLU A 11 -30.93 -2.03 -17.11
C GLU A 11 -29.98 -2.93 -17.94
N GLU A 12 -29.03 -2.37 -18.71
CA GLU A 12 -28.07 -3.11 -19.54
C GLU A 12 -26.60 -2.95 -19.09
N SER A 13 -26.34 -2.40 -17.91
CA SER A 13 -24.97 -2.27 -17.38
C SER A 13 -24.32 -3.64 -17.13
N LEU A 14 -23.04 -3.73 -17.46
CA LEU A 14 -22.20 -4.88 -17.16
C LEU A 14 -21.91 -4.98 -15.65
N PHE A 15 -21.98 -3.85 -14.94
CA PHE A 15 -21.74 -3.75 -13.51
C PHE A 15 -23.02 -3.92 -12.70
N LYS A 16 -22.97 -4.83 -11.73
CA LYS A 16 -23.92 -4.88 -10.61
C LYS A 16 -23.55 -3.88 -9.52
N ASN A 17 -22.25 -3.76 -9.25
CA ASN A 17 -21.71 -2.85 -8.24
C ASN A 17 -20.27 -2.48 -8.61
N GLU A 18 -20.11 -1.44 -9.42
CA GLU A 18 -18.79 -0.97 -9.84
C GLU A 18 -17.87 -0.63 -8.65
N GLN A 19 -18.42 -0.11 -7.55
CA GLN A 19 -17.65 0.23 -6.34
C GLN A 19 -16.97 -0.99 -5.72
N ALA A 20 -17.44 -2.21 -5.99
CA ALA A 20 -16.77 -3.41 -5.54
C ALA A 20 -15.40 -3.64 -6.21
N LEU A 21 -15.01 -2.86 -7.22
CA LEU A 21 -13.66 -2.84 -7.79
C LEU A 21 -12.81 -1.67 -7.27
N ASP A 22 -13.38 -0.80 -6.44
CA ASP A 22 -12.64 0.26 -5.78
C ASP A 22 -11.70 -0.33 -4.72
N PHE A 23 -10.54 0.32 -4.55
CA PHE A 23 -9.53 -0.09 -3.56
C PHE A 23 -9.98 0.17 -2.12
N ALA A 24 -10.86 1.16 -1.90
CA ALA A 24 -11.45 1.49 -0.62
C ALA A 24 -12.58 0.53 -0.22
N PHE A 25 -13.17 -0.20 -1.19
CA PHE A 25 -14.17 -1.21 -0.87
C PHE A 25 -13.57 -2.32 -0.03
N GLN A 26 -14.24 -2.67 1.07
CA GLN A 26 -13.82 -3.72 1.98
C GLN A 26 -14.65 -5.01 1.76
N PRO A 27 -14.09 -6.06 1.13
CA PRO A 27 -14.80 -7.32 0.90
C PRO A 27 -14.93 -8.12 2.20
N LYS A 28 -16.14 -8.62 2.49
CA LYS A 28 -16.40 -9.57 3.58
C LYS A 28 -16.76 -10.96 2.99
N PRO A 29 -15.99 -12.04 3.25
CA PRO A 29 -14.75 -12.09 4.05
C PRO A 29 -13.51 -11.62 3.26
N MET A 30 -12.47 -11.16 3.97
CA MET A 30 -11.14 -10.96 3.39
C MET A 30 -10.44 -12.31 3.25
N LYS A 31 -10.14 -12.69 2.01
CA LYS A 31 -9.47 -13.96 1.72
C LYS A 31 -7.95 -13.85 1.83
N TYR A 32 -7.31 -14.94 2.25
CA TYR A 32 -5.85 -15.16 2.22
C TYR A 32 -5.02 -14.24 3.12
N ARG A 33 -5.67 -13.64 4.13
CA ARG A 33 -5.03 -12.84 5.20
C ARG A 33 -5.56 -13.18 6.60
N GLU A 34 -6.23 -14.32 6.74
CA GLU A 34 -6.88 -14.78 7.96
C GLU A 34 -5.84 -15.05 9.07
N GLU A 35 -4.63 -15.49 8.72
CA GLU A 35 -3.54 -15.65 9.68
C GLU A 35 -3.03 -14.30 10.20
N GLN A 36 -2.83 -13.33 9.32
CA GLN A 36 -2.41 -11.97 9.70
C GLN A 36 -3.48 -11.31 10.58
N GLN A 37 -4.76 -11.39 10.19
CA GLN A 37 -5.88 -10.88 10.99
C GLN A 37 -5.94 -11.52 12.38
N ARG A 38 -5.82 -12.85 12.47
CA ARG A 38 -5.78 -13.55 13.76
C ARG A 38 -4.59 -13.13 14.62
N TYR A 39 -3.42 -12.93 14.03
CA TYR A 39 -2.25 -12.48 14.75
C TYR A 39 -2.44 -11.06 15.30
N MET A 40 -2.95 -10.14 14.48
CA MET A 40 -3.26 -8.76 14.91
C MET A 40 -4.30 -8.74 16.04
N ALA A 41 -5.38 -9.53 15.92
CA ALA A 41 -6.36 -9.68 17.00
C ALA A 41 -5.72 -10.24 18.28
N GLY A 42 -4.80 -11.20 18.16
CA GLY A 42 -4.02 -11.72 19.27
C GLY A 42 -3.16 -10.67 19.98
N CYS A 43 -2.61 -9.70 19.24
CA CYS A 43 -1.87 -8.56 19.79
C CYS A 43 -2.77 -7.60 20.59
N ILE A 44 -4.03 -7.45 20.19
CA ILE A 44 -5.04 -6.59 20.84
C ILE A 44 -5.69 -7.29 22.04
N LYS A 45 -5.79 -8.62 22.04
CA LYS A 45 -6.47 -9.41 23.07
C LYS A 45 -6.17 -9.03 24.54
N PRO A 46 -4.92 -8.68 24.94
CA PRO A 46 -4.64 -8.24 26.31
C PRO A 46 -5.38 -6.97 26.74
N LEU A 47 -5.75 -6.09 25.80
CA LEU A 47 -6.44 -4.83 26.05
C LEU A 47 -7.83 -5.01 26.67
N PHE A 48 -8.51 -6.12 26.34
CA PHE A 48 -9.80 -6.50 26.95
C PHE A 48 -9.68 -6.80 28.45
N ASN A 49 -8.46 -7.06 28.93
CA ASN A 49 -8.17 -7.28 30.35
C ASN A 49 -7.40 -6.10 30.95
N GLU A 50 -7.54 -4.91 30.36
CA GLU A 50 -6.89 -3.67 30.81
C GLU A 50 -5.37 -3.79 30.99
N ARG A 51 -4.72 -4.62 30.17
CA ARG A 51 -3.26 -4.77 30.11
C ARG A 51 -2.74 -4.19 28.81
N ASN A 52 -1.45 -3.83 28.76
CA ASN A 52 -0.83 -3.48 27.48
C ASN A 52 -0.91 -4.65 26.52
N GLY A 53 -1.28 -4.35 25.27
CA GLY A 53 -1.20 -5.30 24.19
C GLY A 53 0.21 -5.33 23.60
N LYS A 54 0.35 -6.04 22.49
CA LYS A 54 1.61 -6.07 21.73
C LYS A 54 1.64 -4.95 20.71
N ASN A 55 2.81 -4.35 20.52
CA ASN A 55 3.06 -3.43 19.42
C ASN A 55 3.50 -4.23 18.20
N LEU A 56 3.09 -3.79 17.01
CA LEU A 56 3.28 -4.54 15.78
C LEU A 56 3.82 -3.68 14.65
N PHE A 57 4.87 -4.16 13.99
CA PHE A 57 5.43 -3.57 12.79
C PHE A 57 4.99 -4.40 11.58
N ILE A 58 4.12 -3.82 10.77
CA ILE A 58 3.52 -4.45 9.61
C ILE A 58 4.20 -3.91 8.35
N TYR A 59 4.81 -4.78 7.57
CA TYR A 59 5.51 -4.36 6.36
C TYR A 59 5.28 -5.30 5.18
N GLY A 60 5.53 -4.79 3.98
CA GLY A 60 5.40 -5.52 2.72
C GLY A 60 5.09 -4.56 1.59
N ILE A 61 5.19 -4.99 0.34
CA ILE A 61 4.94 -4.10 -0.80
C ILE A 61 3.49 -3.53 -0.79
N PRO A 62 3.20 -2.38 -1.41
CA PRO A 62 1.87 -1.84 -1.58
C PRO A 62 0.97 -2.80 -2.35
N GLY A 63 -0.34 -2.70 -2.09
CA GLY A 63 -1.34 -3.43 -2.87
C GLY A 63 -1.57 -4.88 -2.47
N ILE A 64 -0.99 -5.33 -1.35
CA ILE A 64 -1.11 -6.72 -0.87
C ILE A 64 -2.05 -6.87 0.34
N GLY A 65 -2.78 -5.81 0.69
CA GLY A 65 -3.85 -5.85 1.71
C GLY A 65 -3.47 -5.47 3.14
N LYS A 66 -2.32 -4.80 3.39
CA LYS A 66 -1.93 -4.34 4.74
C LYS A 66 -2.99 -3.42 5.37
N THR A 67 -3.25 -2.29 4.71
CA THR A 67 -4.25 -1.29 5.13
C THR A 67 -5.63 -1.90 5.28
N LEU A 68 -6.07 -2.70 4.29
CA LEU A 68 -7.38 -3.35 4.31
C LEU A 68 -7.53 -4.30 5.51
N ALA A 69 -6.51 -5.12 5.81
CA ALA A 69 -6.56 -6.05 6.93
C ALA A 69 -6.64 -5.31 8.28
N CYS A 70 -5.90 -4.22 8.44
CA CYS A 70 -5.94 -3.40 9.64
C CYS A 70 -7.27 -2.64 9.76
N SER A 71 -7.78 -2.05 8.68
CA SER A 71 -9.05 -1.33 8.68
C SER A 71 -10.19 -2.26 9.10
N GLN A 72 -10.28 -3.46 8.51
CA GLN A 72 -11.31 -4.43 8.90
C GLN A 72 -11.22 -4.86 10.36
N LEU A 73 -10.01 -5.01 10.89
CA LEU A 73 -9.81 -5.34 12.29
C LEU A 73 -10.27 -4.19 13.21
N ILE A 74 -10.03 -2.96 12.81
CA ILE A 74 -10.48 -1.77 13.55
C ILE A 74 -12.00 -1.66 13.51
N ASP A 75 -12.61 -1.82 12.34
CA ASP A 75 -14.07 -1.79 12.18
C ASP A 75 -14.73 -2.92 13.02
N GLU A 76 -14.16 -4.13 12.99
CA GLU A 76 -14.63 -5.25 13.83
C GLU A 76 -14.47 -4.95 15.33
N LEU A 77 -13.38 -4.28 15.73
CA LEU A 77 -13.14 -3.90 17.12
C LEU A 77 -14.15 -2.85 17.60
N GLU A 78 -14.44 -1.82 16.78
CA GLU A 78 -15.47 -0.81 17.06
C GLU A 78 -16.86 -1.44 17.18
N GLU A 79 -17.20 -2.40 16.31
CA GLU A 79 -18.46 -3.13 16.37
C GLU A 79 -18.56 -4.04 17.61
N THR A 80 -17.41 -4.52 18.14
CA THR A 80 -17.37 -5.51 19.22
C THR A 80 -17.39 -4.87 20.62
N THR A 81 -16.76 -3.71 20.82
CA THR A 81 -16.61 -3.12 22.16
C THR A 81 -16.42 -1.62 22.15
N GLU A 82 -16.99 -0.95 23.14
CA GLU A 82 -16.73 0.48 23.42
C GLU A 82 -15.58 0.69 24.40
N ASP A 83 -15.04 -0.37 25.02
CA ASP A 83 -14.01 -0.27 26.08
C ASP A 83 -12.60 -0.11 25.53
N ILE A 84 -12.42 -0.38 24.24
CA ILE A 84 -11.16 -0.19 23.52
C ILE A 84 -11.40 0.90 22.48
N ILE A 85 -10.58 1.95 22.52
CA ILE A 85 -10.65 3.06 21.56
C ILE A 85 -9.68 2.76 20.40
N PRO A 86 -10.17 2.43 19.20
CA PRO A 86 -9.33 2.34 18.03
C PRO A 86 -9.06 3.73 17.44
N LEU A 87 -7.83 3.93 16.97
CA LEU A 87 -7.34 5.19 16.43
C LEU A 87 -6.54 4.88 15.17
N TYR A 88 -7.13 5.14 14.01
CA TYR A 88 -6.49 4.94 12.72
C TYR A 88 -6.02 6.29 12.14
N ILE A 89 -4.74 6.40 11.80
CA ILE A 89 -4.15 7.60 11.21
C ILE A 89 -3.32 7.21 9.99
N ASN A 90 -3.67 7.76 8.83
CA ASN A 90 -2.81 7.72 7.66
C ASN A 90 -1.77 8.87 7.72
N CYS A 91 -0.51 8.51 7.84
CA CYS A 91 0.62 9.42 8.00
C CYS A 91 1.03 10.15 6.71
N TRP A 92 0.50 9.78 5.54
CA TRP A 92 0.73 10.50 4.29
C TRP A 92 0.22 11.95 4.36
N HIS A 93 -0.96 12.15 4.93
CA HIS A 93 -1.54 13.48 5.12
C HIS A 93 -1.18 14.10 6.48
N LYS A 94 -0.94 13.25 7.48
CA LYS A 94 -0.63 13.64 8.87
C LYS A 94 0.84 13.34 9.19
N ASN A 95 1.72 14.05 8.48
CA ASN A 95 3.13 13.73 8.44
C ASN A 95 4.00 14.41 9.53
N THR A 96 3.42 15.18 10.46
CA THR A 96 4.15 15.77 11.59
C THR A 96 3.46 15.46 12.91
N SER A 97 4.20 15.44 14.02
CA SER A 97 3.61 15.17 15.34
C SER A 97 2.42 16.06 15.67
N PHE A 98 2.50 17.34 15.30
CA PHE A 98 1.40 18.28 15.52
C PHE A 98 0.14 17.88 14.72
N LYS A 99 0.28 17.50 13.44
CA LYS A 99 -0.86 17.04 12.63
C LYS A 99 -1.44 15.74 13.17
N VAL A 100 -0.60 14.82 13.65
CA VAL A 100 -1.05 13.58 14.31
C VAL A 100 -1.85 13.90 15.56
N TYR A 101 -1.39 14.81 16.42
CA TYR A 101 -2.14 15.21 17.61
C TYR A 101 -3.49 15.89 17.28
N LEU A 102 -3.53 16.73 16.25
CA LEU A 102 -4.80 17.31 15.80
C LEU A 102 -5.79 16.22 15.33
N GLU A 103 -5.29 15.23 14.60
CA GLU A 103 -6.11 14.09 14.14
C GLU A 103 -6.62 13.26 15.33
N LEU A 104 -5.77 12.94 16.30
CA LEU A 104 -6.16 12.22 17.50
C LEU A 104 -7.23 12.99 18.29
N CYS A 105 -7.08 14.31 18.44
CA CYS A 105 -8.12 15.14 19.05
C CYS A 105 -9.45 15.04 18.29
N ALA A 106 -9.42 15.09 16.96
CA ALA A 106 -10.63 14.98 16.13
C ALA A 106 -11.31 13.62 16.28
N LEU A 107 -10.55 12.52 16.22
CA LEU A 107 -11.04 11.15 16.43
C LEU A 107 -11.64 10.97 17.83
N LEU A 108 -11.09 11.65 18.83
CA LEU A 108 -11.60 11.66 20.20
C LEU A 108 -12.79 12.61 20.43
N GLY A 109 -13.29 13.25 19.38
CA GLY A 109 -14.40 14.20 19.47
C GLY A 109 -14.06 15.52 20.18
N TYR A 110 -12.77 15.81 20.38
CA TYR A 110 -12.33 17.04 21.02
C TYR A 110 -12.33 18.21 20.02
N ARG A 111 -13.22 19.18 20.26
CA ARG A 111 -13.29 20.41 19.46
C ARG A 111 -12.31 21.46 19.99
N LEU A 112 -11.41 21.90 19.13
CA LEU A 112 -10.46 22.97 19.42
C LEU A 112 -11.17 24.32 19.43
N THR A 113 -11.24 24.96 20.59
CA THR A 113 -11.79 26.32 20.74
C THR A 113 -10.73 27.41 20.60
N GLN A 114 -9.44 27.05 20.73
CA GLN A 114 -8.30 27.96 20.64
C GLN A 114 -7.10 27.22 20.05
N ASN A 115 -6.13 27.98 19.53
CA ASN A 115 -4.85 27.43 19.10
C ASN A 115 -4.08 26.89 20.31
N LYS A 116 -3.74 25.60 20.27
CA LYS A 116 -2.97 24.90 21.32
C LYS A 116 -1.63 24.45 20.77
N LYS A 117 -0.62 24.41 21.64
CA LYS A 117 0.69 23.82 21.34
C LYS A 117 0.63 22.29 21.40
N GLY A 118 1.60 21.62 20.78
CA GLY A 118 1.69 20.15 20.74
C GLY A 118 1.57 19.48 22.12
N ASP A 119 2.32 19.96 23.12
CA ASP A 119 2.28 19.41 24.48
C ASP A 119 0.92 19.56 25.15
N GLU A 120 0.21 20.66 24.90
CA GLU A 120 -1.14 20.87 25.44
C GLU A 120 -2.14 19.93 24.78
N LEU A 121 -2.05 19.72 23.46
CA LEU A 121 -2.85 18.75 22.74
C LEU A 121 -2.60 17.34 23.28
N PHE A 122 -1.33 16.97 23.45
CA PHE A 122 -0.98 15.65 23.94
C PHE A 122 -1.46 15.40 25.38
N ARG A 123 -1.43 16.41 26.26
CA ARG A 123 -2.04 16.29 27.60
C ARG A 123 -3.54 15.96 27.52
N ILE A 124 -4.27 16.64 26.65
CA ILE A 124 -5.72 16.37 26.46
C ILE A 124 -5.94 14.95 25.94
N ILE A 125 -5.18 14.54 24.92
CA ILE A 125 -5.24 13.18 24.35
C ILE A 125 -4.96 12.15 25.45
N LYS A 126 -3.92 12.36 26.24
CA LYS A 126 -3.52 11.47 27.34
C LYS A 126 -4.62 11.34 28.40
N ASP A 127 -5.25 12.45 28.80
CA ASP A 127 -6.29 12.46 29.84
C ASP A 127 -7.57 11.73 29.40
N ILE A 128 -7.86 11.72 28.10
CA ILE A 128 -8.97 10.97 27.52
C ILE A 128 -8.59 9.48 27.40
N LEU A 129 -7.46 9.18 26.74
CA LEU A 129 -7.08 7.82 26.40
C LEU A 129 -6.73 6.96 27.61
N ASN A 130 -6.15 7.53 28.67
CA ASN A 130 -5.78 6.75 29.85
C ASN A 130 -6.99 6.25 30.66
N ARG A 131 -8.22 6.61 30.31
CA ARG A 131 -9.44 6.10 30.95
C ARG A 131 -9.85 4.73 30.42
N LYS A 132 -9.48 4.40 29.18
CA LYS A 132 -9.83 3.15 28.49
C LYS A 132 -8.57 2.46 27.94
N SER A 133 -8.74 1.28 27.36
CA SER A 133 -7.68 0.69 26.53
C SER A 133 -7.73 1.32 25.13
N CYS A 134 -6.63 1.30 24.38
CA CYS A 134 -6.63 1.85 23.02
C CYS A 134 -5.71 1.12 22.03
N VAL A 135 -6.07 1.17 20.76
CA VAL A 135 -5.27 0.63 19.65
C VAL A 135 -4.94 1.79 18.72
N PHE A 136 -3.66 2.04 18.52
CA PHE A 136 -3.20 2.99 17.50
C PHE A 136 -2.77 2.24 16.26
N VAL A 137 -3.22 2.70 15.09
CA VAL A 137 -2.75 2.26 13.78
C VAL A 137 -2.21 3.47 13.05
N PHE A 138 -0.90 3.47 12.80
CA PHE A 138 -0.23 4.48 11.99
C PHE A 138 0.11 3.87 10.62
N ASP A 139 -0.73 4.15 9.63
CA ASP A 139 -0.50 3.70 8.25
C ASP A 139 0.45 4.63 7.50
N GLU A 140 1.25 4.06 6.62
CA GLU A 140 2.30 4.75 5.86
C GLU A 140 3.26 5.54 6.76
N ILE A 141 3.67 4.93 7.89
CA ILE A 141 4.53 5.58 8.91
C ILE A 141 5.86 6.09 8.33
N ASP A 142 6.30 5.55 7.18
CA ASP A 142 7.49 6.04 6.47
C ASP A 142 7.36 7.46 5.89
N LYS A 143 6.17 8.06 5.95
CA LYS A 143 5.88 9.41 5.47
C LYS A 143 6.01 10.48 6.55
N VAL A 144 6.12 10.11 7.83
CA VAL A 144 6.27 11.11 8.89
C VAL A 144 7.66 11.77 8.85
N GLU A 145 7.69 13.06 9.15
CA GLU A 145 8.89 13.89 9.20
C GLU A 145 9.58 13.80 10.56
N ASP A 146 8.82 13.54 11.62
CA ASP A 146 9.29 13.49 13.01
C ASP A 146 8.51 12.43 13.84
N PHE A 147 9.07 12.01 14.97
CA PHE A 147 8.58 10.88 15.78
C PHE A 147 8.18 11.25 17.21
N ASP A 148 8.07 12.54 17.53
CA ASP A 148 7.79 12.99 18.90
C ASP A 148 6.43 12.48 19.41
N PHE A 149 5.43 12.37 18.52
CA PHE A 149 4.12 11.80 18.82
C PHE A 149 4.21 10.35 19.24
N LEU A 150 5.03 9.56 18.54
CA LEU A 150 5.18 8.15 18.80
C LEU A 150 5.87 7.95 20.14
N TYR A 151 6.94 8.72 20.41
CA TYR A 151 7.60 8.72 21.71
C TYR A 151 6.63 9.09 22.84
N SER A 152 5.87 10.18 22.66
CA SER A 152 4.91 10.68 23.65
C SER A 152 3.81 9.65 23.94
N ILE A 153 3.25 9.00 22.92
CA ILE A 153 2.25 7.94 23.08
C ILE A 153 2.86 6.74 23.82
N LEU A 154 4.07 6.32 23.46
CA LEU A 154 4.76 5.20 24.09
C LEU A 154 5.01 5.44 25.59
N GLU A 155 5.34 6.66 25.99
CA GLU A 155 5.60 7.02 27.37
C GLU A 155 4.32 7.37 28.16
N GLY A 156 3.39 8.09 27.55
CA GLY A 156 2.29 8.75 28.25
C GLY A 156 0.96 7.98 28.29
N VAL A 157 0.73 7.07 27.35
CA VAL A 157 -0.56 6.36 27.21
C VAL A 157 -0.44 4.93 27.75
N TYR A 158 -1.34 4.52 28.64
CA TYR A 158 -1.37 3.17 29.23
C TYR A 158 -2.36 2.26 28.49
N ARG A 159 -2.25 0.94 28.69
CA ARG A 159 -3.20 -0.07 28.16
C ARG A 159 -3.40 0.07 26.65
N LYS A 160 -2.28 0.03 25.92
CA LYS A 160 -2.27 0.29 24.48
C LYS A 160 -1.63 -0.81 23.65
N SER A 161 -1.99 -0.83 22.37
CA SER A 161 -1.25 -1.47 21.27
C SER A 161 -0.96 -0.43 20.20
N VAL A 162 0.24 -0.46 19.62
CA VAL A 162 0.66 0.43 18.52
C VAL A 162 1.04 -0.42 17.31
N PHE A 163 0.29 -0.26 16.23
CA PHE A 163 0.55 -0.88 14.93
C PHE A 163 1.14 0.17 13.99
N LEU A 164 2.30 -0.14 13.42
CA LEU A 164 3.02 0.69 12.47
C LEU A 164 3.03 -0.01 11.12
N ILE A 165 2.42 0.59 10.10
CA ILE A 165 2.35 0.00 8.75
C ILE A 165 3.25 0.78 7.81
N THR A 166 4.10 0.06 7.07
CA THR A 166 4.96 0.67 6.03
C THR A 166 5.15 -0.26 4.84
N ASN A 167 5.62 0.29 3.73
CA ASN A 167 6.07 -0.49 2.60
C ASN A 167 7.53 -0.95 2.70
N TYR A 168 8.28 -0.51 3.72
CA TYR A 168 9.74 -0.68 3.81
C TYR A 168 10.17 -1.45 5.07
N LYS A 169 10.69 -2.67 4.90
CA LYS A 169 11.22 -3.49 6.00
C LYS A 169 12.32 -2.79 6.78
N ASP A 170 13.25 -2.15 6.08
CA ASP A 170 14.43 -1.50 6.68
C ASP A 170 14.08 -0.21 7.42
N TRP A 171 12.83 0.25 7.36
CA TRP A 171 12.39 1.46 8.06
C TRP A 171 12.65 1.36 9.57
N LEU A 172 12.41 0.20 10.16
CA LEU A 172 12.63 -0.03 11.60
C LEU A 172 14.10 0.13 12.01
N ASN A 173 15.05 -0.08 11.09
CA ASN A 173 16.48 0.08 11.35
C ASN A 173 16.89 1.56 11.45
N ASN A 174 16.12 2.44 10.82
CA ASN A 174 16.36 3.89 10.82
C ASN A 174 15.64 4.61 11.96
N LEU A 175 14.78 3.91 12.71
CA LEU A 175 14.08 4.47 13.85
C LEU A 175 15.05 4.70 15.01
N GLU A 176 14.91 5.82 15.71
CA GLU A 176 15.75 6.15 16.85
C GLU A 176 15.72 5.03 17.92
N GLU A 177 16.90 4.66 18.43
CA GLU A 177 17.07 3.54 19.35
C GLU A 177 16.17 3.63 20.59
N ARG A 178 15.95 4.84 21.11
CA ARG A 178 15.09 5.07 22.28
C ARG A 178 13.62 4.72 22.04
N ILE A 179 13.11 5.01 20.84
CA ILE A 179 11.75 4.68 20.42
C ILE A 179 11.66 3.19 20.12
N ARG A 180 12.63 2.66 19.37
CA ARG A 180 12.69 1.23 19.03
C ARG A 180 12.71 0.33 20.27
N SER A 181 13.51 0.70 21.28
CA SER A 181 13.61 -0.03 22.55
C SER A 181 12.28 -0.02 23.32
N ARG A 182 11.59 1.12 23.37
CA ARG A 182 10.28 1.26 24.04
C ARG A 182 9.16 0.52 23.32
N LEU A 183 9.21 0.40 22.00
CA LEU A 183 8.17 -0.30 21.24
C LEU A 183 8.12 -1.79 21.56
N MET A 184 9.25 -2.46 21.85
CA MET A 184 9.31 -3.93 21.97
C MET A 184 8.51 -4.62 20.85
N ILE A 185 8.76 -4.19 19.62
CA ILE A 185 7.84 -4.43 18.49
C ILE A 185 7.96 -5.85 17.94
N ASP A 186 6.82 -6.52 17.79
CA ASP A 186 6.74 -7.75 16.99
C ASP A 186 6.69 -7.37 15.51
N GLN A 187 7.13 -8.27 14.62
CA GLN A 187 7.15 -8.03 13.18
C GLN A 187 6.19 -8.95 12.44
N MET A 188 5.44 -8.40 11.49
CA MET A 188 4.56 -9.17 10.61
C MET A 188 4.76 -8.75 9.17
N GLU A 189 5.29 -9.67 8.37
CA GLU A 189 5.46 -9.51 6.93
C GLU A 189 4.17 -9.87 6.19
N PHE A 190 3.70 -8.97 5.35
CA PHE A 190 2.76 -9.28 4.29
C PHE A 190 3.56 -9.63 3.03
N ARG A 191 3.43 -10.88 2.59
CA ARG A 191 4.07 -11.36 1.35
C ARG A 191 3.19 -11.08 0.14
N PRO A 192 3.77 -10.92 -1.06
CA PRO A 192 3.00 -10.91 -2.30
C PRO A 192 2.07 -12.12 -2.37
N TYR A 193 0.88 -11.94 -2.94
CA TYR A 193 -0.04 -13.05 -3.18
C TYR A 193 0.52 -13.95 -4.26
N SER A 194 0.40 -15.25 -4.07
CA SER A 194 0.61 -16.25 -5.12
C SER A 194 -0.41 -16.08 -6.25
N TYR A 195 -0.17 -16.77 -7.37
CA TYR A 195 -1.09 -16.79 -8.50
C TYR A 195 -2.51 -17.21 -8.07
N LYS A 196 -2.63 -18.31 -7.30
CA LYS A 196 -3.93 -18.84 -6.84
C LYS A 196 -4.66 -17.90 -5.88
N GLU A 197 -3.92 -17.24 -5.00
CA GLU A 197 -4.50 -16.26 -4.07
C GLU A 197 -4.98 -15.01 -4.82
N THR A 198 -4.15 -14.51 -5.76
CA THR A 198 -4.51 -13.38 -6.63
C THR A 198 -5.77 -13.69 -7.43
N GLU A 199 -5.83 -14.88 -8.05
CA GLU A 199 -7.01 -15.36 -8.77
C GLU A 199 -8.25 -15.37 -7.86
N GLY A 200 -8.13 -15.97 -6.67
CA GLY A 200 -9.25 -16.07 -5.74
C GLY A 200 -9.79 -14.72 -5.25
N ILE A 201 -8.90 -13.73 -5.07
CA ILE A 201 -9.26 -12.35 -4.72
C ILE A 201 -9.98 -11.67 -5.87
N LEU A 202 -9.41 -11.71 -7.08
CA LEU A 202 -10.01 -11.06 -8.24
C LEU A 202 -11.37 -11.70 -8.57
N ARG A 203 -11.51 -13.03 -8.53
CA ARG A 203 -12.79 -13.73 -8.75
C ARG A 203 -13.84 -13.35 -7.70
N GLN A 204 -13.45 -13.20 -6.43
CA GLN A 204 -14.35 -12.70 -5.40
C GLN A 204 -14.86 -11.29 -5.74
N ARG A 205 -13.95 -10.39 -6.14
CA ARG A 205 -14.33 -9.02 -6.49
C ARG A 205 -15.21 -8.98 -7.74
N ILE A 206 -14.94 -9.82 -8.74
CA ILE A 206 -15.79 -9.99 -9.92
C ILE A 206 -17.22 -10.40 -9.52
N SER A 207 -17.38 -11.34 -8.60
CA SER A 207 -18.72 -11.77 -8.15
C SER A 207 -19.54 -10.67 -7.46
N TYR A 208 -18.87 -9.67 -6.89
CA TYR A 208 -19.53 -8.50 -6.31
C TYR A 208 -19.82 -7.44 -7.36
N ALA A 209 -18.91 -7.27 -8.33
CA ALA A 209 -18.90 -6.14 -9.23
C ALA A 209 -19.69 -6.33 -10.52
N PHE A 210 -19.57 -7.49 -11.16
CA PHE A 210 -20.14 -7.76 -12.48
C PHE A 210 -21.42 -8.59 -12.38
N ALA A 211 -22.29 -8.46 -13.38
CA ALA A 211 -23.35 -9.45 -13.59
C ALA A 211 -22.74 -10.82 -14.01
N PRO A 212 -23.45 -11.93 -13.78
CA PRO A 212 -22.98 -13.26 -14.18
C PRO A 212 -22.63 -13.34 -15.67
N ASP A 213 -21.61 -14.12 -16.01
CA ASP A 213 -21.19 -14.45 -17.40
C ASP A 213 -20.82 -13.25 -18.30
N VAL A 214 -20.55 -12.09 -17.70
CA VAL A 214 -20.14 -10.87 -18.39
C VAL A 214 -18.66 -10.88 -18.77
N LEU A 215 -17.78 -11.41 -17.93
CA LEU A 215 -16.34 -11.39 -18.15
C LEU A 215 -15.88 -12.70 -18.80
N GLU A 216 -15.28 -12.62 -19.99
CA GLU A 216 -14.69 -13.79 -20.64
C GLU A 216 -13.40 -14.25 -19.96
N GLU A 217 -13.17 -15.57 -19.92
CA GLU A 217 -12.01 -16.15 -19.23
C GLU A 217 -10.67 -15.75 -19.86
N ASP A 218 -10.60 -15.50 -21.17
CA ASP A 218 -9.37 -15.00 -21.82
C ASP A 218 -9.02 -13.58 -21.35
N ALA A 219 -10.04 -12.72 -21.23
CA ALA A 219 -9.90 -11.36 -20.72
C ALA A 219 -9.44 -11.38 -19.25
N PHE A 220 -10.10 -12.21 -18.43
CA PHE A 220 -9.73 -12.41 -17.04
C PHE A 220 -8.30 -12.94 -16.89
N SER A 221 -7.93 -13.96 -17.66
CA SER A 221 -6.60 -14.59 -17.63
C SER A 221 -5.48 -13.59 -17.95
N LEU A 222 -5.70 -12.69 -18.90
CA LEU A 222 -4.75 -11.62 -19.23
C LEU A 222 -4.56 -10.66 -18.04
N ILE A 223 -5.67 -10.20 -17.44
CA ILE A 223 -5.64 -9.29 -16.29
C ILE A 223 -4.98 -9.96 -15.08
N LEU A 224 -5.34 -11.21 -14.80
CA LEU A 224 -4.76 -12.01 -13.72
C LEU A 224 -3.25 -12.14 -13.88
N LYS A 225 -2.79 -12.57 -15.06
CA LYS A 225 -1.35 -12.70 -15.35
C LYS A 225 -0.60 -11.40 -15.11
N LYS A 226 -1.10 -10.29 -15.67
CA LYS A 226 -0.51 -8.96 -15.47
C LYS A 226 -0.53 -8.54 -14.01
N THR A 227 -1.60 -8.83 -13.27
CA THR A 227 -1.72 -8.51 -11.84
C THR A 227 -0.68 -9.24 -11.00
N VAL A 228 -0.45 -10.52 -11.29
CA VAL A 228 0.58 -11.35 -10.64
C VAL A 228 1.97 -10.81 -10.96
N ASP A 229 2.23 -10.44 -12.21
CA ASP A 229 3.52 -9.87 -12.62
C ASP A 229 3.82 -8.52 -11.92
N ILE A 230 2.78 -7.73 -11.60
CA ILE A 230 2.89 -6.44 -10.89
C ILE A 230 3.00 -6.62 -9.38
N GLU A 231 2.46 -7.73 -8.85
CA GLU A 231 2.29 -7.96 -7.41
C GLU A 231 1.50 -6.83 -6.71
N ASP A 232 0.45 -6.32 -7.35
CA ASP A 232 -0.48 -5.33 -6.76
C ASP A 232 -1.93 -5.64 -7.15
N ILE A 233 -2.73 -6.02 -6.15
CA ILE A 233 -4.15 -6.33 -6.36
C ILE A 233 -4.93 -5.10 -6.86
N ARG A 234 -4.60 -3.89 -6.40
CA ARG A 234 -5.30 -2.66 -6.82
C ARG A 234 -5.11 -2.38 -8.30
N ALA A 235 -3.94 -2.71 -8.85
CA ALA A 235 -3.71 -2.65 -10.29
C ALA A 235 -4.65 -3.63 -11.02
N GLY A 236 -4.79 -4.86 -10.50
CA GLY A 236 -5.74 -5.84 -11.02
C GLY A 236 -7.19 -5.37 -11.00
N LEU A 237 -7.63 -4.81 -9.87
CA LEU A 237 -8.99 -4.28 -9.72
C LEU A 237 -9.24 -3.09 -10.65
N SER A 238 -8.27 -2.20 -10.80
CA SER A 238 -8.33 -1.08 -11.75
C SER A 238 -8.40 -1.57 -13.19
N MET A 239 -7.61 -2.58 -13.57
CA MET A 239 -7.68 -3.20 -14.89
C MET A 239 -9.05 -3.85 -15.15
N LEU A 240 -9.63 -4.55 -14.17
CA LEU A 240 -10.99 -5.09 -14.28
C LEU A 240 -12.03 -3.99 -14.48
N ARG A 241 -11.96 -2.93 -13.68
CA ARG A 241 -12.89 -1.79 -13.77
C ARG A 241 -12.79 -1.12 -15.13
N ASN A 242 -11.58 -0.80 -15.57
CA ASN A 242 -11.35 -0.17 -16.87
C ASN A 242 -11.76 -1.07 -18.04
N ALA A 243 -11.56 -2.39 -17.95
CA ALA A 243 -12.02 -3.33 -18.97
C ALA A 243 -13.56 -3.36 -19.06
N GLY A 244 -14.26 -3.34 -17.92
CA GLY A 244 -15.72 -3.22 -17.89
C GLY A 244 -16.22 -1.91 -18.51
N LEU A 245 -15.63 -0.78 -18.12
CA LEU A 245 -15.97 0.54 -18.68
C LEU A 245 -15.68 0.63 -20.19
N ASN A 246 -14.57 0.04 -20.65
CA ASN A 246 -14.25 -0.03 -22.07
C ASN A 246 -15.32 -0.82 -22.84
N ALA A 247 -15.74 -1.97 -22.31
CA ALA A 247 -16.79 -2.79 -22.93
C ALA A 247 -18.15 -2.06 -22.98
N GLU A 248 -18.57 -1.40 -21.89
CA GLU A 248 -19.78 -0.57 -21.87
C GLU A 248 -19.72 0.59 -22.85
N SER A 249 -18.57 1.27 -22.94
CA SER A 249 -18.38 2.39 -23.90
C SER A 249 -18.46 1.96 -25.36
N ARG A 250 -18.30 0.66 -25.63
CA ARG A 250 -18.41 0.03 -26.95
C ARG A 250 -19.74 -0.70 -27.12
N SER A 251 -20.68 -0.49 -26.20
CA SER A 251 -22.02 -1.11 -26.16
C SER A 251 -21.96 -2.65 -26.23
N ARG A 252 -20.94 -3.25 -25.63
CA ARG A 252 -20.77 -4.72 -25.57
C ARG A 252 -21.51 -5.28 -24.37
N ARG A 253 -22.05 -6.49 -24.53
CA ARG A 253 -22.69 -7.26 -23.45
C ARG A 253 -21.70 -8.11 -22.64
N LYS A 254 -20.44 -8.16 -23.06
CA LYS A 254 -19.37 -8.91 -22.41
C LYS A 254 -18.05 -8.16 -22.48
N VAL A 255 -17.21 -8.35 -21.47
CA VAL A 255 -15.83 -7.89 -21.44
C VAL A 255 -14.97 -8.94 -22.13
N ILE A 256 -14.45 -8.59 -23.30
CA ILE A 256 -13.64 -9.49 -24.13
C ILE A 256 -12.15 -9.15 -24.01
N LEU A 257 -11.29 -9.99 -24.60
CA LEU A 257 -9.83 -9.84 -24.56
C LEU A 257 -9.35 -8.45 -25.01
N GLU A 258 -10.02 -7.84 -25.99
CA GLU A 258 -9.67 -6.51 -26.50
C GLU A 258 -9.87 -5.40 -25.45
N ASP A 259 -10.93 -5.49 -24.65
CA ASP A 259 -11.22 -4.49 -23.60
C ASP A 259 -10.20 -4.58 -22.46
N ALA A 260 -9.79 -5.80 -22.13
CA ALA A 260 -8.69 -6.07 -21.20
C ALA A 260 -7.36 -5.52 -21.73
N LYS A 261 -7.02 -5.76 -23.01
CA LYS A 261 -5.80 -5.19 -23.63
C LYS A 261 -5.79 -3.66 -23.54
N SER A 262 -6.89 -3.01 -23.90
CA SER A 262 -7.00 -1.56 -23.80
C SER A 262 -6.87 -1.04 -22.36
N ALA A 263 -7.37 -1.79 -21.38
CA ALA A 263 -7.19 -1.45 -19.97
C ALA A 263 -5.72 -1.57 -19.51
N LEU A 264 -4.99 -2.57 -20.02
CA LEU A 264 -3.56 -2.74 -19.77
C LEU A 264 -2.72 -1.62 -20.39
N ASP A 265 -3.04 -1.24 -21.63
CA ASP A 265 -2.31 -0.19 -22.35
C ASP A 265 -2.44 1.17 -21.65
N LYS A 266 -3.65 1.54 -21.20
CA LYS A 266 -3.89 2.76 -20.40
C LYS A 266 -3.06 2.79 -19.12
N LEU A 267 -2.93 1.65 -18.44
CA LEU A 267 -2.12 1.54 -17.23
C LEU A 267 -0.64 1.75 -17.55
N ASP A 268 -0.14 1.13 -18.63
CA ASP A 268 1.25 1.24 -19.06
C ASP A 268 1.60 2.67 -19.55
N GLU A 269 0.67 3.38 -20.21
CA GLU A 269 0.82 4.79 -20.62
C GLU A 269 0.95 5.73 -19.41
N TYR A 270 0.08 5.60 -18.42
CA TYR A 270 0.13 6.39 -17.19
C TYR A 270 1.46 6.20 -16.44
N ASN A 271 1.99 4.97 -16.47
CA ASN A 271 3.29 4.67 -15.92
C ASN A 271 4.44 5.36 -16.68
N LEU A 272 4.35 5.45 -18.01
CA LEU A 272 5.34 6.14 -18.84
C LEU A 272 5.34 7.65 -18.58
N GLU A 273 4.18 8.31 -18.58
CA GLU A 273 4.07 9.75 -18.27
C GLU A 273 4.67 10.09 -16.90
N SER A 274 4.43 9.22 -15.92
CA SER A 274 4.95 9.38 -14.57
C SER A 274 6.47 9.13 -14.45
N SER A 275 7.08 8.48 -15.44
CA SER A 275 8.54 8.36 -15.58
C SER A 275 9.14 9.60 -16.26
N ASP A 276 8.31 10.35 -16.99
CA ASP A 276 8.73 11.59 -17.64
C ASP A 276 8.90 12.79 -16.70
N SER A 277 8.45 12.67 -15.46
CA SER A 277 8.72 13.66 -14.39
C SER A 277 10.08 13.47 -13.69
N LEU A 278 10.83 12.42 -14.03
CA LEU A 278 12.16 12.18 -13.49
C LEU A 278 13.18 13.20 -14.05
N GLY A 279 14.18 13.61 -13.26
CA GLY A 279 15.30 14.40 -13.79
C GLY A 279 16.11 13.65 -14.86
N GLU A 280 16.91 14.36 -15.65
CA GLU A 280 17.67 13.79 -16.79
C GLU A 280 18.53 12.58 -16.39
N ASP A 281 19.25 12.68 -15.27
CA ASP A 281 20.12 11.63 -14.74
C ASP A 281 19.36 10.33 -14.36
N PRO A 282 18.31 10.38 -13.51
CA PRO A 282 17.47 9.21 -13.24
C PRO A 282 16.80 8.64 -14.50
N LYS A 283 16.31 9.48 -15.43
CA LYS A 283 15.73 9.01 -16.71
C LYS A 283 16.75 8.22 -17.53
N PHE A 284 17.96 8.74 -17.64
CA PHE A 284 19.02 8.11 -18.41
C PHE A 284 19.38 6.74 -17.82
N ILE A 285 19.55 6.66 -16.50
CA ILE A 285 19.79 5.39 -15.79
C ILE A 285 18.62 4.43 -15.99
N LEU A 286 17.37 4.91 -15.85
CA LEU A 286 16.18 4.09 -16.01
C LEU A 286 16.07 3.49 -17.42
N ASN A 287 16.39 4.27 -18.46
CA ASN A 287 16.41 3.80 -19.84
C ASN A 287 17.46 2.71 -20.08
N ILE A 288 18.61 2.79 -19.41
CA ILE A 288 19.63 1.73 -19.44
C ILE A 288 19.11 0.45 -18.77
N ILE A 289 18.47 0.59 -17.61
CA ILE A 289 17.89 -0.54 -16.87
C ILE A 289 16.75 -1.20 -17.65
N LYS A 290 15.89 -0.41 -18.29
CA LYS A 290 14.78 -0.90 -19.13
C LYS A 290 15.27 -1.79 -20.27
N LYS A 291 16.42 -1.46 -20.87
CA LYS A 291 17.05 -2.25 -21.94
C LYS A 291 17.88 -3.44 -21.43
N ASN A 292 18.27 -3.44 -20.15
CA ASN A 292 19.18 -4.41 -19.54
C ASN A 292 18.62 -4.92 -18.19
N SER A 293 17.35 -5.32 -18.19
CA SER A 293 16.66 -5.79 -16.98
C SER A 293 17.20 -7.14 -16.53
N GLY A 294 17.38 -7.33 -15.22
CA GLY A 294 17.90 -8.58 -14.64
C GLY A 294 19.43 -8.68 -14.61
N VAL A 295 20.14 -7.57 -14.86
CA VAL A 295 21.61 -7.50 -14.86
C VAL A 295 22.16 -7.11 -13.49
N ARG A 296 23.39 -7.52 -13.18
CA ARG A 296 24.09 -7.16 -11.94
C ARG A 296 24.37 -5.66 -11.88
N MET A 297 24.25 -5.06 -10.70
CA MET A 297 24.48 -3.63 -10.43
C MET A 297 25.83 -3.12 -10.97
N GLY A 298 26.89 -3.92 -10.82
CA GLY A 298 28.23 -3.58 -11.31
C GLY A 298 28.34 -3.59 -12.83
N ASP A 299 27.72 -4.57 -13.51
CA ASP A 299 27.71 -4.63 -14.98
C ASP A 299 26.81 -3.55 -15.58
N LEU A 300 25.71 -3.25 -14.91
CA LEU A 300 24.85 -2.13 -15.23
C LEU A 300 25.60 -0.78 -15.19
N PHE A 301 26.52 -0.62 -14.23
CA PHE A 301 27.38 0.57 -14.16
C PHE A 301 28.42 0.63 -15.29
N LYS A 302 28.96 -0.52 -15.73
CA LYS A 302 29.84 -0.57 -16.91
C LYS A 302 29.10 -0.10 -18.16
N ILE A 303 27.88 -0.63 -18.39
CA ILE A 303 27.01 -0.22 -19.50
C ILE A 303 26.67 1.28 -19.40
N TYR A 304 26.44 1.79 -18.18
CA TYR A 304 26.24 3.22 -17.95
C TYR A 304 27.46 4.07 -18.36
N LYS A 305 28.68 3.61 -18.04
CA LYS A 305 29.92 4.29 -18.43
C LYS A 305 30.20 4.22 -19.93
N GLU A 306 29.92 3.09 -20.56
CA GLU A 306 30.04 2.91 -22.02
C GLU A 306 29.10 3.83 -22.81
N LYS A 307 27.97 4.21 -22.22
CA LYS A 307 27.02 5.17 -22.79
C LYS A 307 27.29 6.62 -22.36
N GLU A 308 28.55 6.95 -22.09
CA GLU A 308 29.00 8.30 -21.73
C GLU A 308 28.46 8.83 -20.38
N GLY A 309 28.00 7.95 -19.50
CA GLY A 309 27.55 8.33 -18.17
C GLY A 309 28.68 8.95 -17.32
N THR A 310 28.53 10.22 -16.91
CA THR A 310 29.60 10.98 -16.23
C THR A 310 29.70 10.70 -14.74
N MET A 311 28.64 10.21 -14.08
CA MET A 311 28.61 10.13 -12.62
C MET A 311 29.49 9.02 -12.02
N SER A 312 29.84 9.16 -10.73
CA SER A 312 30.58 8.15 -9.98
C SER A 312 29.69 6.93 -9.64
N TYR A 313 30.31 5.78 -9.32
CA TYR A 313 29.56 4.59 -8.91
C TYR A 313 28.64 4.86 -7.72
N ARG A 314 29.10 5.65 -6.74
CA ARG A 314 28.31 6.01 -5.55
C ARG A 314 27.06 6.83 -5.91
N SER A 315 27.20 7.79 -6.84
CA SER A 315 26.07 8.59 -7.33
C SER A 315 25.11 7.76 -8.19
N PHE A 316 25.64 6.88 -9.04
CA PHE A 316 24.84 5.93 -9.82
C PHE A 316 24.04 5.02 -8.91
N PHE A 317 24.69 4.40 -7.93
CA PHE A 317 24.06 3.53 -6.96
C PHE A 317 22.97 4.27 -6.16
N ARG A 318 23.21 5.52 -5.76
CA ARG A 318 22.20 6.36 -5.11
C ARG A 318 21.00 6.62 -6.01
N ASN A 319 21.22 6.92 -7.30
CA ASN A 319 20.14 7.12 -8.26
C ASN A 319 19.35 5.84 -8.53
N VAL A 320 20.01 4.68 -8.63
CA VAL A 320 19.32 3.39 -8.77
C VAL A 320 18.53 3.06 -7.51
N ASN A 321 19.07 3.29 -6.31
CA ASN A 321 18.31 3.13 -5.07
C ASN A 321 17.14 4.10 -4.97
N LYS A 322 17.27 5.32 -5.50
CA LYS A 322 16.16 6.27 -5.59
C LYS A 322 15.09 5.77 -6.56
N LEU A 323 15.48 5.32 -7.76
CA LEU A 323 14.57 4.67 -8.71
C LEU A 323 13.91 3.42 -8.10
N ALA A 324 14.62 2.68 -7.24
CA ALA A 324 14.07 1.52 -6.54
C ALA A 324 13.08 1.93 -5.45
N LYS A 325 13.40 2.99 -4.70
CA LYS A 325 12.51 3.59 -3.71
C LYS A 325 11.22 4.10 -4.37
N ASP A 326 11.35 4.71 -5.54
CA ASP A 326 10.28 5.23 -6.38
C ASP A 326 9.65 4.15 -7.29
N ARG A 327 9.99 2.87 -7.07
CA ARG A 327 9.41 1.68 -7.72
C ARG A 327 9.53 1.60 -9.24
N PHE A 328 10.46 2.33 -9.84
CA PHE A 328 10.81 2.15 -11.25
C PHE A 328 11.68 0.91 -11.48
N VAL A 329 12.39 0.43 -10.46
CA VAL A 329 13.28 -0.74 -10.53
C VAL A 329 13.21 -1.59 -9.25
N GLY A 330 13.44 -2.89 -9.36
CA GLY A 330 13.52 -3.84 -8.27
C GLY A 330 14.96 -4.26 -8.03
N LEU A 331 15.34 -4.41 -6.76
CA LEU A 331 16.68 -4.84 -6.36
C LEU A 331 16.57 -6.20 -5.66
N GLU A 332 17.20 -7.21 -6.23
CA GLU A 332 17.26 -8.57 -5.68
C GLU A 332 18.70 -8.87 -5.27
N LYS A 333 18.95 -9.09 -3.98
CA LYS A 333 20.28 -9.52 -3.51
C LYS A 333 20.40 -11.04 -3.69
N LYS A 334 21.42 -11.48 -4.42
CA LYS A 334 21.84 -12.88 -4.44
C LYS A 334 23.14 -13.02 -3.67
N GLU A 335 23.16 -13.96 -2.74
CA GLU A 335 24.38 -14.43 -2.10
C GLU A 335 25.20 -15.20 -3.14
N GLY A 336 26.25 -14.58 -3.65
CA GLY A 336 27.33 -15.28 -4.34
C GLY A 336 28.34 -15.71 -3.29
N GLY A 337 28.86 -16.95 -3.38
CA GLY A 337 29.86 -17.49 -2.45
C GLY A 337 31.15 -16.63 -2.36
N ALA A 338 32.27 -17.09 -2.94
CA ALA A 338 33.57 -16.45 -2.75
C ALA A 338 33.69 -14.99 -3.28
N GLU A 339 32.71 -14.49 -4.05
CA GLU A 339 32.73 -13.17 -4.70
C GLU A 339 31.85 -12.10 -4.00
N GLY A 340 31.19 -12.43 -2.88
CA GLY A 340 30.37 -11.50 -2.13
C GLY A 340 28.93 -11.32 -2.65
N THR A 341 28.17 -10.45 -1.97
CA THR A 341 26.74 -10.21 -2.27
C THR A 341 26.58 -9.41 -3.56
N THR A 342 25.84 -9.97 -4.51
CA THR A 342 25.56 -9.31 -5.80
C THR A 342 24.12 -8.81 -5.83
N THR A 343 23.92 -7.54 -6.21
CA THR A 343 22.57 -6.98 -6.42
C THR A 343 22.18 -7.08 -7.89
N ILE A 344 21.08 -7.76 -8.18
CA ILE A 344 20.45 -7.83 -9.50
C ILE A 344 19.41 -6.71 -9.58
N VAL A 345 19.43 -5.96 -10.68
CA VAL A 345 18.54 -4.84 -10.93
C VAL A 345 17.53 -5.24 -11.99
N LYS A 346 16.24 -5.18 -11.68
CA LYS A 346 15.15 -5.47 -12.62
C LYS A 346 14.37 -4.19 -12.89
N TYR A 347 14.04 -3.90 -14.15
CA TYR A 347 13.08 -2.85 -14.46
C TYR A 347 11.69 -3.29 -13.99
N LEU A 348 11.01 -2.45 -13.20
CA LEU A 348 9.61 -2.67 -12.82
C LEU A 348 8.75 -1.94 -13.84
N LYS A 349 7.99 -2.70 -14.63
CA LYS A 349 7.23 -2.14 -15.76
C LYS A 349 6.04 -1.27 -15.34
N VAL A 350 5.76 -1.11 -14.04
CA VAL A 350 4.46 -0.61 -13.57
C VAL A 350 4.63 0.20 -12.28
N LYS A 351 4.20 1.48 -12.27
CA LYS A 351 3.93 2.19 -11.00
C LYS A 351 2.60 1.69 -10.47
N LYS A 352 2.56 1.50 -9.16
CA LYS A 352 1.37 0.99 -8.48
C LYS A 352 0.37 2.14 -8.37
N LEU A 353 -0.93 1.83 -8.44
CA LEU A 353 -1.97 2.85 -8.16
C LEU A 353 -1.86 3.46 -6.74
N SER A 354 -1.05 2.92 -5.82
CA SER A 354 -0.69 3.61 -4.55
C SER A 354 0.07 4.89 -4.74
N ASP A 355 0.78 5.02 -5.85
CA ASP A 355 1.84 6.01 -5.97
C ASP A 355 1.29 7.38 -6.41
N PHE A 356 -0.05 7.53 -6.37
CA PHE A 356 -0.85 8.70 -6.73
C PHE A 356 -1.71 9.17 -5.55
#